data_AF-A0A075AH05-F1
#
_entry.id   AF-A0A075AH05-F1
#
_cell.length_a   1.000
_cell.length_b   1.000
_cell.length_c   1.000
_cell.angle_alpha   90.00
_cell.angle_beta   90.00
_cell.angle_gamma   90.00
#
_symmetry.space_group_name_H-M   'P 1'
#
loop_
_entity.id
_entity.type
_entity.pdbx_description
1 polymer ?
#
loop_
_entity_poly.entity_id
_entity_poly.type
_entity_poly.pdbx_seq_one_letter_code
_entity_poly.pdbx_strand_id
1 'polypeptide(L)'
;MNRMDCISLVRSFSNGSPLRQIFAIYEIWDHRRSSQEPWLFRWSLDRYTVAFGMLFTVCLKWCQQCIGTNVLPKALADTPRPQATKHSTWNYAAVGLTTLGVTVTVATAISVYGCRDKTVGILLHPYICIIPILAYMCMRNALLPVRTRYSAFFAWCGDISLELYLVQFHVWMSNNSYGILYLVPNHPFVNFALISATLLCVSHEVHYLTVKLRRHIVPDSPVELLFKGLVIWLLYLFLSAKI
;
A
#
# COMPACT_ATOMS: atom_id res chain seq x y z
N MET A 1 -32.59 -3.60 -2.36
CA MET A 1 -31.26 -4.17 -2.60
C MET A 1 -30.40 -3.82 -1.38
N ASN A 2 -30.29 -4.76 -0.44
CA ASN A 2 -29.78 -4.52 0.92
C ASN A 2 -28.31 -4.08 0.88
N ARG A 3 -28.10 -2.87 1.38
CA ARG A 3 -26.80 -2.28 1.71
C ARG A 3 -26.16 -3.22 2.74
N MET A 4 -25.12 -3.96 2.37
CA MET A 4 -24.32 -4.70 3.36
C MET A 4 -23.68 -3.66 4.27
N ASP A 5 -24.30 -3.45 5.43
CA ASP A 5 -23.76 -2.59 6.46
C ASP A 5 -22.37 -3.12 6.81
N CYS A 6 -21.38 -2.23 6.91
CA CYS A 6 -20.04 -2.60 7.35
C CYS A 6 -20.07 -3.38 8.68
N ILE A 7 -21.12 -3.16 9.49
CA ILE A 7 -21.47 -3.91 10.71
C ILE A 7 -21.75 -5.39 10.43
N SER A 8 -22.39 -5.78 9.32
CA SER A 8 -22.63 -7.19 9.00
C SER A 8 -21.36 -7.90 8.56
N LEU A 9 -20.48 -7.21 7.81
CA LEU A 9 -19.15 -7.73 7.45
C LEU A 9 -18.29 -7.90 8.69
N VAL A 10 -18.25 -6.88 9.56
CA VAL A 10 -17.58 -6.92 10.86
C VAL A 10 -18.19 -7.98 11.78
N ARG A 11 -19.52 -8.17 11.83
CA ARG A 11 -20.16 -9.27 12.58
C ARG A 11 -19.79 -10.64 12.02
N SER A 12 -19.68 -10.78 10.70
CA SER A 12 -19.24 -12.02 10.05
C SER A 12 -17.78 -12.36 10.40
N PHE A 13 -16.89 -11.36 10.49
CA PHE A 13 -15.51 -11.54 10.94
C PHE A 13 -15.37 -11.65 12.47
N SER A 14 -16.20 -10.93 13.24
CA SER A 14 -16.20 -10.86 14.71
C SER A 14 -16.88 -12.04 15.38
N ASN A 15 -17.73 -12.80 14.67
CA ASN A 15 -18.37 -14.00 15.22
C ASN A 15 -17.40 -15.17 15.45
N GLY A 16 -16.13 -15.05 15.02
CA GLY A 16 -15.05 -15.89 15.54
C GLY A 16 -14.67 -15.47 16.95
N SER A 17 -14.78 -16.39 17.91
CA SER A 17 -14.47 -16.18 19.34
C SER A 17 -13.11 -15.52 19.66
N PRO A 18 -12.00 -15.70 18.91
CA PRO A 18 -10.74 -15.06 19.26
C PRO A 18 -10.66 -13.58 18.86
N LEU A 19 -11.31 -13.18 17.77
CA LEU A 19 -11.21 -11.82 17.24
C LEU A 19 -11.92 -10.81 18.15
N ARG A 20 -13.04 -11.20 18.77
CA ARG A 20 -13.79 -10.34 19.70
C ARG A 20 -12.98 -9.94 20.94
N GLN A 21 -12.13 -10.85 21.45
CA GLN A 21 -11.22 -10.56 22.55
C GLN A 21 -10.06 -9.65 22.11
N ILE A 22 -9.53 -9.86 20.89
CA ILE A 22 -8.50 -9.00 20.31
C ILE A 22 -9.03 -7.57 20.11
N PHE A 23 -10.25 -7.42 19.59
CA PHE A 23 -10.90 -6.12 19.42
C PHE A 23 -11.12 -5.40 20.75
N ALA A 24 -11.58 -6.09 21.80
CA ALA A 24 -11.78 -5.50 23.13
C ALA A 24 -10.47 -5.09 23.84
N ILE A 25 -9.40 -5.90 23.70
CA ILE A 25 -8.07 -5.58 24.23
C ILE A 25 -7.47 -4.38 23.49
N TYR A 26 -7.69 -4.28 22.18
CA TYR A 26 -7.20 -3.16 21.37
C TYR A 26 -7.96 -1.87 21.67
N GLU A 27 -9.27 -1.91 21.86
CA GLU A 27 -10.10 -0.75 22.17
C GLU A 27 -9.71 -0.10 23.52
N ILE A 28 -9.33 -0.92 24.50
CA ILE A 28 -8.78 -0.48 25.79
C ILE A 28 -7.34 0.05 25.65
N TRP A 29 -6.55 -0.48 24.71
CA TRP A 29 -5.18 -0.04 24.43
C TRP A 29 -5.12 1.29 23.66
N ASP A 30 -6.04 1.49 22.71
CA ASP A 30 -6.12 2.66 21.82
C ASP A 30 -6.44 3.96 22.59
N HIS A 31 -7.39 3.89 23.53
CA HIS A 31 -7.78 5.06 24.34
C HIS A 31 -6.69 5.52 25.31
N ARG A 32 -5.82 4.60 25.76
CA ARG A 32 -4.76 4.90 26.75
C ARG A 32 -3.45 5.36 26.11
N ARG A 33 -3.21 5.06 24.82
CA ARG A 33 -1.88 5.24 24.19
C ARG A 33 -1.85 6.21 23.00
N SER A 34 -2.99 6.55 22.37
CA SER A 34 -3.01 7.56 21.28
C SER A 34 -2.61 8.97 21.75
N SER A 35 -2.61 9.22 23.07
CA SER A 35 -2.10 10.44 23.69
C SER A 35 -0.58 10.45 23.97
N GLN A 36 0.11 9.30 23.91
CA GLN A 36 1.51 9.21 24.34
C GLN A 36 2.52 8.91 23.22
N GLU A 37 2.16 8.24 22.11
CA GLU A 37 3.13 7.91 21.05
C GLU A 37 2.54 7.93 19.61
N PRO A 38 2.62 9.06 18.89
CA PRO A 38 2.04 9.21 17.55
C PRO A 38 2.57 8.23 16.50
N TRP A 39 3.83 7.78 16.63
CA TRP A 39 4.47 6.88 15.68
C TRP A 39 3.93 5.45 15.76
N LEU A 40 3.59 4.94 16.95
CA LEU A 40 3.03 3.59 17.14
C LEU A 40 1.67 3.47 16.46
N PHE A 41 0.84 4.50 16.57
CA PHE A 41 -0.45 4.56 15.90
C PHE A 41 -0.29 4.46 14.37
N ARG A 42 0.66 5.21 13.80
CA ARG A 42 0.92 5.19 12.35
C ARG A 42 1.49 3.85 11.89
N TRP A 43 2.45 3.29 12.62
CA TRP A 43 2.98 1.96 12.34
C TRP A 43 1.89 0.88 12.41
N SER A 44 0.95 1.00 13.34
CA SER A 44 -0.16 0.05 13.51
C SER A 44 -1.02 -0.09 12.25
N LEU A 45 -1.20 0.99 11.49
CA LEU A 45 -2.02 1.02 10.27
C LEU A 45 -1.46 0.12 9.15
N ASP A 46 -0.13 0.10 8.98
CA ASP A 46 0.58 -0.57 7.88
C ASP A 46 1.36 -1.82 8.31
N ARG A 47 1.13 -2.33 9.54
CA ARG A 47 1.94 -3.40 10.16
C ARG A 47 2.10 -4.67 9.32
N TYR A 48 1.09 -5.04 8.53
CA TYR A 48 1.08 -6.30 7.76
C TYR A 48 1.39 -6.11 6.28
N THR A 49 1.15 -4.93 5.72
CA THR A 49 1.27 -4.67 4.28
C THR A 49 2.72 -4.82 3.80
N VAL A 50 3.66 -4.30 4.58
CA VAL A 50 5.10 -4.39 4.28
C VAL A 50 5.59 -5.84 4.31
N ALA A 51 5.27 -6.59 5.37
CA ALA A 51 5.63 -8.00 5.51
C ALA A 51 5.03 -8.84 4.38
N PHE A 52 3.75 -8.60 4.07
CA PHE A 52 3.06 -9.27 2.97
C PHE A 52 3.75 -9.00 1.63
N GLY A 53 4.11 -7.75 1.32
CA GLY A 53 4.79 -7.39 0.08
C GLY A 53 6.17 -8.05 -0.08
N MET A 54 6.93 -8.13 1.02
CA MET A 54 8.22 -8.84 1.03
C MET A 54 8.05 -10.34 0.79
N LEU A 55 7.13 -10.99 1.51
CA LEU A 55 6.82 -12.42 1.34
C LEU A 55 6.33 -12.71 -0.09
N PHE A 56 5.42 -11.90 -0.60
CA PHE A 56 4.90 -12.02 -1.96
C PHE A 56 6.04 -11.96 -3.00
N THR A 57 6.99 -11.02 -2.83
CA THR A 57 8.14 -10.89 -3.73
C THR A 57 9.06 -12.12 -3.67
N VAL A 58 9.32 -12.65 -2.46
CA VAL A 58 10.10 -13.88 -2.28
C VAL A 58 9.41 -15.07 -2.94
N CYS A 59 8.10 -15.24 -2.70
CA CYS A 59 7.31 -16.30 -3.33
C CYS A 59 7.33 -16.19 -4.86
N LEU A 60 7.18 -14.99 -5.42
CA LEU A 60 7.27 -14.78 -6.86
C LEU A 60 8.65 -15.14 -7.41
N LYS A 61 9.73 -14.75 -6.73
CA LYS A 61 11.10 -15.11 -7.13
C LYS A 61 11.34 -16.61 -7.06
N TRP A 62 10.85 -17.27 -6.02
CA TRP A 62 10.92 -18.72 -5.87
C TRP A 62 10.16 -19.42 -7.00
N CYS A 63 8.93 -18.98 -7.30
CA CYS A 63 8.15 -19.51 -8.42
C CYS A 63 8.87 -19.30 -9.76
N GLN A 64 9.47 -18.13 -10.00
CA GLN A 64 10.26 -17.86 -11.21
C GLN A 64 11.48 -18.79 -11.33
N GLN A 65 12.14 -19.12 -10.22
CA GLN A 65 13.26 -20.05 -10.19
C GLN A 65 12.80 -21.49 -10.46
N CYS A 66 11.70 -21.94 -9.82
CA CYS A 66 11.16 -23.28 -10.03
C CYS A 66 10.63 -23.51 -11.45
N ILE A 67 10.00 -22.50 -12.05
CA ILE A 67 9.44 -22.56 -13.41
C ILE A 67 10.55 -22.38 -14.47
N GLY A 68 11.74 -21.91 -14.06
CA GLY A 68 12.87 -21.60 -14.94
C GLY A 68 12.83 -20.14 -15.40
N THR A 69 13.93 -19.43 -15.22
CA THR A 69 14.09 -17.99 -15.54
C THR A 69 13.80 -17.65 -16.99
N ASN A 70 13.91 -18.63 -17.90
CA ASN A 70 13.69 -18.47 -19.32
C ASN A 70 12.23 -18.64 -19.75
N VAL A 71 11.33 -19.18 -18.91
CA VAL A 71 9.95 -19.49 -19.35
C VAL A 71 9.06 -18.25 -19.35
N LEU A 72 9.18 -17.37 -18.36
CA LEU A 72 8.38 -16.15 -18.27
C LEU A 72 8.68 -15.11 -19.37
N PRO A 73 9.95 -14.71 -19.62
CA PRO A 73 10.27 -13.77 -20.70
C PRO A 73 10.05 -14.39 -22.08
N LYS A 74 10.24 -15.71 -22.24
CA LYS A 74 10.01 -16.41 -23.50
C LYS A 74 8.52 -16.59 -23.78
N ALA A 75 7.67 -16.86 -22.79
CA ALA A 75 6.21 -16.82 -22.96
C ALA A 75 5.68 -15.42 -23.29
N LEU A 76 6.34 -14.36 -22.78
CA LEU A 76 6.03 -12.96 -23.10
C LEU A 76 6.52 -12.55 -24.51
N ALA A 77 7.61 -13.13 -25.00
CA ALA A 77 8.18 -12.86 -26.33
C ALA A 77 7.57 -13.74 -27.44
N ASP A 78 7.29 -15.01 -27.15
CA ASP A 78 6.76 -16.03 -28.07
C ASP A 78 5.23 -16.01 -28.17
N THR A 79 4.55 -15.05 -27.56
CA THR A 79 3.13 -14.77 -27.86
C THR A 79 3.05 -13.62 -28.86
N PRO A 80 2.94 -13.89 -30.19
CA PRO A 80 2.66 -12.84 -31.15
C PRO A 80 1.41 -12.09 -30.70
N ARG A 81 1.48 -10.75 -30.73
CA ARG A 81 0.39 -9.81 -30.42
C ARG A 81 -1.01 -10.19 -30.95
N PRO A 82 -1.19 -10.94 -32.06
CA PRO A 82 -2.51 -11.40 -32.50
C PRO A 82 -2.92 -12.81 -32.03
N GLN A 83 -2.00 -13.62 -31.48
CA GLN A 83 -2.21 -15.07 -31.24
C GLN A 83 -2.64 -15.41 -29.81
N ALA A 84 -2.50 -14.47 -28.87
CA ALA A 84 -3.04 -14.58 -27.51
C ALA A 84 -4.57 -14.70 -27.45
N THR A 85 -5.26 -14.45 -28.57
CA THR A 85 -6.72 -14.57 -28.70
C THR A 85 -7.19 -16.01 -28.97
N LYS A 86 -6.31 -16.94 -29.37
CA LYS A 86 -6.70 -18.30 -29.80
C LYS A 86 -6.89 -19.31 -28.66
N HIS A 87 -6.45 -19.02 -27.42
CA HIS A 87 -6.79 -19.83 -26.24
C HIS A 87 -8.14 -19.38 -25.65
N SER A 88 -9.23 -19.80 -26.30
CA SER A 88 -10.61 -19.48 -25.93
C SER A 88 -10.88 -19.60 -24.42
N THR A 89 -10.42 -20.69 -23.78
CA THR A 89 -10.63 -20.95 -22.34
C THR A 89 -9.85 -20.00 -21.41
N TRP A 90 -8.60 -19.66 -21.73
CA TRP A 90 -7.81 -18.71 -20.93
C TRP A 90 -8.40 -17.30 -20.99
N ASN A 91 -8.93 -16.89 -22.14
CA ASN A 91 -9.56 -15.59 -22.28
C ASN A 91 -10.83 -15.48 -21.43
N TYR A 92 -11.67 -16.51 -21.37
CA TYR A 92 -12.81 -16.52 -20.46
C TYR A 92 -12.39 -16.50 -18.98
N ALA A 93 -11.37 -17.29 -18.61
CA ALA A 93 -10.84 -17.29 -17.24
C ALA A 93 -10.24 -15.93 -16.85
N ALA A 94 -9.49 -15.29 -17.75
CA ALA A 94 -8.89 -13.98 -17.54
C ALA A 94 -9.94 -12.87 -17.45
N VAL A 95 -10.99 -12.93 -18.28
CA VAL A 95 -12.14 -12.02 -18.17
C VAL A 95 -12.83 -12.21 -16.83
N GLY A 96 -13.12 -13.46 -16.42
CA GLY A 96 -13.72 -13.77 -15.13
C GLY A 96 -12.87 -13.30 -13.93
N LEU A 97 -11.55 -13.48 -13.99
CA LEU A 97 -10.65 -13.00 -12.94
C LEU A 97 -10.58 -11.47 -12.89
N THR A 98 -10.63 -10.81 -14.05
CA THR A 98 -10.67 -9.34 -14.11
C THR A 98 -11.97 -8.80 -13.55
N THR A 99 -13.12 -9.35 -13.95
CA THR A 99 -14.42 -8.91 -13.44
C THR A 99 -14.53 -9.16 -11.94
N LEU A 100 -14.05 -10.31 -11.44
CA LEU A 100 -13.95 -10.58 -10.01
C LEU A 100 -13.02 -9.59 -9.29
N GLY A 101 -11.85 -9.28 -9.85
CA GLY A 101 -10.93 -8.31 -9.27
C GLY A 101 -11.54 -6.90 -9.19
N VAL A 102 -12.25 -6.47 -10.24
CA VAL A 102 -12.99 -5.20 -10.25
C VAL A 102 -14.08 -5.21 -9.18
N THR A 103 -14.91 -6.26 -9.11
CA THR A 103 -16.03 -6.31 -8.16
C THR A 103 -15.52 -6.33 -6.72
N VAL A 104 -14.47 -7.09 -6.41
CA VAL A 104 -13.85 -7.10 -5.08
C VAL A 104 -13.26 -5.74 -4.73
N THR A 105 -12.55 -5.09 -5.65
CA THR A 105 -11.97 -3.76 -5.41
C THR A 105 -13.04 -2.71 -5.17
N VAL A 106 -14.11 -2.71 -5.98
CA VAL A 106 -15.23 -1.77 -5.82
C VAL A 106 -16.03 -2.07 -4.55
N ALA A 107 -16.30 -3.35 -4.24
CA ALA A 107 -17.03 -3.73 -3.04
C ALA A 107 -16.25 -3.33 -1.77
N THR A 108 -14.95 -3.62 -1.72
CA THR A 108 -14.10 -3.21 -0.59
C THR A 108 -14.03 -1.69 -0.46
N ALA A 109 -13.90 -0.94 -1.57
CA ALA A 109 -13.96 0.51 -1.53
C ALA A 109 -15.30 1.03 -0.96
N ILE A 110 -16.43 0.52 -1.46
CA ILE A 110 -17.76 0.89 -0.96
C ILE A 110 -17.91 0.54 0.53
N SER A 111 -17.45 -0.62 0.96
CA SER A 111 -17.51 -1.02 2.38
C SER A 111 -16.67 -0.10 3.26
N VAL A 112 -15.46 0.26 2.82
CA VAL A 112 -14.57 1.16 3.58
C VAL A 112 -15.12 2.58 3.63
N TYR A 113 -15.50 3.17 2.49
CA TYR A 113 -16.08 4.52 2.45
C TYR A 113 -17.49 4.59 3.06
N GLY A 114 -18.22 3.47 3.10
CA GLY A 114 -19.51 3.33 3.76
C GLY A 114 -19.41 3.14 5.27
N CYS A 115 -18.20 2.94 5.81
CA CYS A 115 -17.99 2.80 7.25
C CYS A 115 -18.17 4.16 7.94
N ARG A 116 -19.23 4.30 8.75
CA ARG A 116 -19.51 5.53 9.50
C ARG A 116 -18.64 5.69 10.75
N ASP A 117 -18.17 4.56 11.30
CA ASP A 117 -17.33 4.57 12.51
C ASP A 117 -15.85 4.56 12.12
N LYS A 118 -15.20 5.71 12.34
CA LYS A 118 -13.79 5.91 12.04
C LYS A 118 -12.89 4.97 12.85
N THR A 119 -13.24 4.69 14.10
CA THR A 119 -12.43 3.87 15.01
C THR A 119 -12.40 2.42 14.54
N VAL A 120 -13.57 1.88 14.20
CA VAL A 120 -13.70 0.52 13.64
C VAL A 120 -12.96 0.42 12.30
N GLY A 121 -13.06 1.44 11.44
CA GLY A 121 -12.34 1.48 10.16
C GLY A 121 -10.82 1.42 10.32
N ILE A 122 -10.26 2.24 11.22
CA ILE A 122 -8.81 2.26 11.55
C ILE A 122 -8.34 0.89 12.05
N LEU A 123 -9.13 0.25 12.90
CA LEU A 123 -8.79 -1.03 13.51
C LEU A 123 -8.81 -2.19 12.51
N LEU A 124 -9.74 -2.13 11.55
CA LEU A 124 -9.93 -3.17 10.56
C LEU A 124 -8.99 -3.01 9.35
N HIS A 125 -8.53 -1.78 9.09
CA HIS A 125 -7.69 -1.44 7.93
C HIS A 125 -6.47 -2.35 7.73
N PRO A 126 -5.64 -2.66 8.75
CA PRO A 126 -4.44 -3.47 8.55
C PRO A 126 -4.73 -4.89 8.06
N TYR A 127 -5.93 -5.41 8.33
CA TYR A 127 -6.36 -6.76 7.96
C TYR A 127 -7.03 -6.80 6.58
N ILE A 128 -7.84 -5.80 6.26
CA ILE A 128 -8.63 -5.78 5.02
C ILE A 128 -7.85 -5.22 3.83
N CYS A 129 -6.88 -4.32 4.04
CA CYS A 129 -6.15 -3.64 2.96
C CYS A 129 -5.45 -4.59 1.97
N ILE A 130 -5.09 -5.81 2.38
CA ILE A 130 -4.45 -6.83 1.53
C ILE A 130 -5.40 -7.31 0.41
N ILE A 131 -6.70 -7.38 0.70
CA ILE A 131 -7.72 -7.88 -0.24
C ILE A 131 -7.80 -7.04 -1.52
N PRO A 132 -8.02 -5.70 -1.47
CA PRO A 132 -8.04 -4.87 -2.67
C PRO A 132 -6.69 -4.81 -3.39
N ILE A 133 -5.57 -4.92 -2.66
CA ILE A 133 -4.22 -4.95 -3.27
C ILE A 133 -4.08 -6.19 -4.16
N LEU A 134 -4.41 -7.38 -3.64
CA LEU A 134 -4.37 -8.62 -4.40
C LEU A 134 -5.38 -8.63 -5.55
N ALA A 135 -6.60 -8.16 -5.30
CA ALA A 135 -7.64 -8.06 -6.34
C ALA A 135 -7.18 -7.18 -7.51
N TYR A 136 -6.58 -6.02 -7.20
CA TYR A 136 -6.02 -5.12 -8.21
C TYR A 136 -4.85 -5.76 -8.96
N MET A 137 -3.91 -6.42 -8.27
CA MET A 137 -2.78 -7.12 -8.89
C MET A 137 -3.25 -8.20 -9.87
N CYS A 138 -4.20 -9.05 -9.46
CA CYS A 138 -4.75 -10.11 -10.32
C CYS A 138 -5.47 -9.50 -11.53
N MET A 139 -6.34 -8.52 -11.30
CA MET A 139 -7.08 -7.81 -12.37
C MET A 139 -6.13 -7.17 -13.39
N ARG A 140 -5.07 -6.48 -12.95
CA ARG A 140 -4.11 -5.81 -13.84
C ARG A 140 -3.31 -6.78 -14.70
N ASN A 141 -3.07 -7.99 -14.20
CA ASN A 141 -2.22 -8.98 -14.85
C ASN A 141 -2.99 -10.05 -15.65
N ALA A 142 -4.30 -10.15 -15.49
CA ALA A 142 -5.12 -11.18 -16.15
C ALA A 142 -5.30 -10.93 -17.66
N LEU A 143 -5.64 -9.70 -18.08
CA LEU A 143 -5.95 -9.37 -19.47
C LEU A 143 -4.82 -8.61 -20.17
N LEU A 144 -4.54 -8.97 -21.43
CA LEU A 144 -3.48 -8.33 -22.23
C LEU A 144 -3.66 -6.82 -22.45
N PRO A 145 -4.86 -6.29 -22.80
CA PRO A 145 -5.06 -4.85 -22.95
C PRO A 145 -4.88 -4.10 -21.63
N VAL A 146 -5.35 -4.71 -20.53
CA VAL A 146 -5.27 -4.15 -19.19
C VAL A 146 -3.84 -4.14 -18.69
N ARG A 147 -3.01 -5.14 -19.03
CA ARG A 147 -1.60 -5.21 -18.64
C ARG A 147 -0.72 -4.22 -19.41
N THR A 148 -1.01 -4.00 -20.69
CA THR A 148 -0.12 -3.26 -21.61
C THR A 148 -0.38 -1.76 -21.67
N ARG A 149 -1.59 -1.31 -21.37
CA ARG A 149 -1.93 0.12 -21.33
C ARG A 149 -1.79 0.66 -19.92
N TYR A 150 -1.05 1.74 -19.75
CA TYR A 150 -0.94 2.44 -18.47
C TYR A 150 -0.74 3.93 -18.71
N SER A 151 -1.09 4.75 -17.71
CA SER A 151 -0.78 6.18 -17.75
C SER A 151 0.62 6.39 -17.21
N ALA A 152 1.50 7.02 -18.01
CA ALA A 152 2.84 7.37 -17.58
C ALA A 152 2.82 8.31 -16.35
N PHE A 153 1.86 9.23 -16.30
CA PHE A 153 1.70 10.14 -15.17
C PHE A 153 1.38 9.40 -13.86
N PHE A 154 0.38 8.50 -13.88
CA PHE A 154 0.05 7.74 -12.67
C PHE A 154 1.11 6.71 -12.29
N ALA A 155 1.86 6.18 -13.26
CA ALA A 155 3.02 5.34 -12.98
C ALA A 155 4.12 6.13 -12.26
N TRP A 156 4.41 7.35 -12.72
CA TRP A 156 5.36 8.25 -12.07
C TRP A 156 4.91 8.66 -10.66
N CYS A 157 3.64 9.04 -10.47
CA CYS A 157 3.09 9.31 -9.14
C CYS A 157 3.17 8.09 -8.21
N GLY A 158 2.99 6.88 -8.76
CA GLY A 158 3.14 5.63 -8.02
C GLY A 158 4.58 5.37 -7.55
N ASP A 159 5.57 5.77 -8.36
CA ASP A 159 7.00 5.62 -8.05
C ASP A 159 7.42 6.49 -6.84
N ILE A 160 6.86 7.69 -6.73
CA ILE A 160 7.09 8.62 -5.61
C ILE A 160 6.02 8.54 -4.50
N SER A 161 5.19 7.49 -4.51
CA SER A 161 4.00 7.41 -3.64
C SER A 161 4.32 7.37 -2.15
N LEU A 162 5.44 6.74 -1.76
CA LEU A 162 5.89 6.68 -0.38
C LEU A 162 6.32 8.07 0.12
N GLU A 163 7.06 8.81 -0.71
CA GLU A 163 7.46 10.19 -0.40
C GLU A 163 6.26 11.14 -0.38
N LEU A 164 5.28 10.96 -1.28
CA LEU A 164 4.01 11.71 -1.23
C LEU A 164 3.27 11.46 0.09
N TYR A 165 3.21 10.22 0.54
CA TYR A 165 2.56 9.86 1.79
C TYR A 165 3.26 10.45 3.03
N LEU A 166 4.59 10.54 3.04
CA LEU A 166 5.32 11.11 4.18
C LEU A 166 5.33 12.65 4.15
N VAL A 167 5.60 13.25 2.99
CA VAL A 167 5.75 14.70 2.84
C VAL A 167 4.42 15.44 3.03
N GLN A 168 3.27 14.81 2.80
CA GLN A 168 1.97 15.43 3.03
C GLN A 168 1.82 15.98 4.47
N PHE A 169 2.43 15.31 5.46
CA PHE A 169 2.35 15.73 6.86
C PHE A 169 3.11 17.04 7.14
N HIS A 170 4.09 17.36 6.30
CA HIS A 170 4.96 18.53 6.44
C HIS A 170 4.53 19.69 5.54
N VAL A 171 4.02 19.39 4.35
CA VAL A 171 3.65 20.41 3.35
C VAL A 171 2.15 20.69 3.36
N TRP A 172 1.32 19.65 3.40
CA TRP A 172 -0.13 19.79 3.26
C TRP A 172 -0.80 20.09 4.60
N MET A 173 -0.37 19.41 5.65
CA MET A 173 -0.91 19.58 6.99
C MET A 173 -0.07 20.54 7.82
N SER A 174 -0.76 21.43 8.53
CA SER A 174 -0.19 22.36 9.51
C SER A 174 -0.59 21.93 10.93
N ASN A 175 0.13 22.45 11.94
CA ASN A 175 -0.17 22.25 13.35
C ASN A 175 -0.33 20.76 13.74
N ASN A 176 0.72 19.95 13.58
CA ASN A 176 0.74 18.54 14.00
C ASN A 176 -0.45 17.69 13.46
N SER A 177 -0.78 17.85 12.18
CA SER A 177 -1.92 17.17 11.51
C SER A 177 -3.32 17.66 11.88
N TYR A 178 -3.47 18.78 12.63
CA TYR A 178 -4.78 19.33 13.01
C TYR A 178 -5.30 20.44 12.08
N GLY A 179 -4.46 20.96 11.17
CA GLY A 179 -4.85 22.01 10.22
C GLY A 179 -4.43 21.70 8.78
N ILE A 180 -5.06 22.37 7.82
CA ILE A 180 -4.65 22.38 6.41
C ILE A 180 -3.88 23.68 6.16
N LEU A 181 -2.78 23.61 5.43
CA LEU A 181 -2.04 24.82 5.05
C LEU A 181 -2.90 25.70 4.12
N TYR A 182 -2.95 26.99 4.41
CA TYR A 182 -3.73 27.96 3.63
C TYR A 182 -2.88 29.19 3.32
N LEU A 183 -2.41 29.29 2.08
CA LEU A 183 -1.47 30.31 1.59
C LEU A 183 -2.18 31.45 0.86
N VAL A 184 -3.25 31.15 0.11
CA VAL A 184 -3.99 32.15 -0.69
C VAL A 184 -5.40 32.36 -0.11
N PRO A 185 -5.66 33.50 0.56
CA PRO A 185 -6.99 33.81 1.07
C PRO A 185 -8.01 33.99 -0.06
N ASN A 186 -9.25 33.57 0.19
CA ASN A 186 -10.42 33.71 -0.70
C ASN A 186 -10.40 32.89 -2.01
N HIS A 187 -9.34 32.12 -2.28
CA HIS A 187 -9.24 31.29 -3.49
C HIS A 187 -8.87 29.83 -3.16
N PRO A 188 -9.84 29.00 -2.73
CA PRO A 188 -9.58 27.64 -2.25
C PRO A 188 -9.00 26.72 -3.34
N PHE A 189 -9.46 26.82 -4.59
CA PHE A 189 -8.95 26.00 -5.69
C PHE A 189 -7.51 26.36 -6.07
N VAL A 190 -7.16 27.65 -6.04
CA VAL A 190 -5.79 28.11 -6.30
C VAL A 190 -4.87 27.65 -5.18
N ASN A 191 -5.31 27.77 -3.92
CA ASN A 191 -4.57 27.25 -2.78
C ASN A 191 -4.34 25.73 -2.87
N PHE A 192 -5.38 24.97 -3.23
CA PHE A 192 -5.28 23.51 -3.42
C PHE A 192 -4.30 23.15 -4.54
N ALA A 193 -4.38 23.82 -5.69
CA ALA A 193 -3.48 23.57 -6.81
C ALA A 193 -2.02 23.90 -6.43
N LEU A 194 -1.80 25.04 -5.75
CA LEU A 194 -0.49 25.47 -5.30
C LEU A 194 0.14 24.47 -4.31
N ILE A 195 -0.60 24.07 -3.28
CA ILE A 195 -0.10 23.12 -2.28
C ILE A 195 0.14 21.75 -2.90
N SER A 196 -0.74 21.29 -3.79
CA SER A 196 -0.54 20.03 -4.53
C SER A 196 0.72 20.07 -5.40
N ALA A 197 0.96 21.18 -6.10
CA ALA A 197 2.16 21.36 -6.90
C ALA A 197 3.43 21.35 -6.03
N THR A 198 3.41 22.07 -4.90
CA THR A 198 4.52 22.08 -3.94
C THR A 198 4.78 20.67 -3.38
N LEU A 199 3.73 19.95 -2.98
CA LEU A 199 3.84 18.58 -2.49
C LEU A 199 4.49 17.67 -3.54
N LEU A 200 4.03 17.71 -4.80
CA LEU A 200 4.62 16.92 -5.88
C LEU A 200 6.11 17.26 -6.11
N CYS A 201 6.47 18.55 -6.11
CA CYS A 201 7.86 18.98 -6.31
C CYS A 201 8.76 18.53 -5.16
N VAL A 202 8.35 18.74 -3.91
CA VAL A 202 9.13 18.34 -2.74
C VAL A 202 9.26 16.83 -2.67
N SER A 203 8.19 16.07 -2.91
CA SER A 203 8.25 14.61 -2.92
C SER A 203 9.16 14.07 -4.04
N HIS A 204 9.19 14.72 -5.21
CA HIS A 204 10.12 14.36 -6.29
C HIS A 204 11.59 14.55 -5.87
N GLU A 205 11.94 15.69 -5.27
CA GLU A 205 13.30 15.94 -4.80
C GLU A 205 13.71 14.98 -3.66
N VAL A 206 12.80 14.73 -2.70
CA VAL A 206 13.02 13.78 -1.62
C VAL A 206 13.22 12.37 -2.17
N HIS A 207 12.44 11.97 -3.18
CA HIS A 207 12.60 10.68 -3.85
C HIS A 207 13.97 10.55 -4.50
N TYR A 208 14.41 11.58 -5.25
CA TYR A 208 15.74 11.61 -5.86
C TYR A 208 16.86 11.46 -4.81
N LEU A 209 16.78 12.20 -3.71
CA LEU A 209 17.74 12.11 -2.60
C LEU A 209 17.72 10.73 -1.93
N THR A 210 16.53 10.17 -1.72
CA THR A 210 16.35 8.84 -1.09
C THR A 210 16.95 7.74 -1.96
N VAL A 211 16.74 7.78 -3.28
CA VAL A 211 17.33 6.83 -4.22
C VAL A 211 18.85 6.96 -4.25
N LYS A 212 19.39 8.19 -4.25
CA LYS A 212 20.82 8.45 -4.21
C LYS A 212 21.46 7.94 -2.91
N LEU A 213 20.80 8.18 -1.78
CA LEU A 213 21.26 7.75 -0.47
C LEU A 213 21.17 6.22 -0.31
N ARG A 214 20.11 5.59 -0.82
CA ARG A 214 19.90 4.14 -0.77
C ARG A 214 21.12 3.36 -1.30
N ARG A 215 21.72 3.82 -2.40
CA ARG A 215 22.91 3.17 -3.01
C ARG A 215 24.13 3.16 -2.09
N HIS A 216 24.20 4.08 -1.13
CA HIS A 216 25.30 4.14 -0.16
C HIS A 216 24.98 3.33 1.10
N ILE A 217 23.71 3.30 1.51
CA ILE A 217 23.25 2.60 2.72
C ILE A 217 23.12 1.10 2.48
N VAL A 218 22.62 0.67 1.32
CA VAL A 218 22.37 -0.74 0.98
C VAL A 218 23.53 -1.25 0.13
N PRO A 219 24.46 -2.03 0.71
CA PRO A 219 25.58 -2.60 -0.04
C PRO A 219 25.15 -3.82 -0.86
N ASP A 220 25.88 -4.09 -1.94
CA ASP A 220 25.58 -5.21 -2.85
C ASP A 220 25.95 -6.59 -2.25
N SER A 221 26.81 -6.62 -1.22
CA SER A 221 27.23 -7.88 -0.59
C SER A 221 26.33 -8.25 0.62
N PRO A 222 25.89 -9.52 0.74
CA PRO A 222 25.01 -9.94 1.84
C PRO A 222 25.63 -9.75 3.24
N VAL A 223 26.95 -9.93 3.34
CA VAL A 223 27.69 -9.82 4.60
C VAL A 223 27.79 -8.35 5.04
N GLU A 224 28.07 -7.44 4.11
CA GLU A 224 28.12 -6.02 4.40
C GLU A 224 26.72 -5.46 4.73
N LEU A 225 25.66 -6.00 4.10
CA LEU A 225 24.28 -5.63 4.42
C LEU A 225 23.93 -5.99 5.86
N LEU A 226 24.25 -7.22 6.28
CA LEU A 226 24.06 -7.66 7.65
C LEU A 226 24.85 -6.80 8.64
N PHE A 227 26.11 -6.50 8.33
CA PHE A 227 26.95 -5.67 9.18
C PHE A 227 26.41 -4.25 9.32
N LYS A 228 26.11 -3.56 8.22
CA LYS A 228 25.55 -2.20 8.24
C LYS A 228 24.17 -2.17 8.90
N GLY A 229 23.32 -3.17 8.63
CA GLY A 229 22.03 -3.31 9.28
C GLY A 229 22.15 -3.47 10.79
N LEU A 230 23.08 -4.30 11.26
CA LEU A 230 23.35 -4.50 12.67
C LEU A 230 23.90 -3.22 13.33
N VAL A 231 24.82 -2.51 12.67
CA VAL A 231 25.34 -1.22 13.16
C VAL A 231 24.24 -0.18 13.30
N ILE A 232 23.37 -0.03 12.29
CA ILE A 232 22.23 0.90 12.33
C ILE A 232 21.27 0.51 13.45
N TRP A 233 20.99 -0.78 13.62
CA TRP A 233 20.11 -1.27 14.69
C TRP A 233 20.70 -1.02 16.08
N LEU A 234 22.00 -1.27 16.28
CA LEU A 234 22.69 -0.96 17.53
C LEU A 234 22.70 0.55 17.82
N LEU A 235 22.91 1.38 16.79
CA LEU A 235 22.88 2.83 16.91
C LEU A 235 21.48 3.33 17.27
N TYR A 236 20.44 2.75 16.66
CA TYR A 236 19.06 3.01 17.04
C TYR A 236 18.80 2.63 18.51
N LEU A 237 19.22 1.44 18.95
CA LEU A 237 19.06 1.02 20.34
C LEU A 237 19.80 1.95 21.32
N PHE A 238 21.01 2.37 20.97
CA PHE A 238 21.79 3.31 21.78
C PHE A 238 21.08 4.65 21.92
N LEU A 239 20.56 5.20 20.82
CA LEU A 239 19.79 6.45 20.85
C LEU A 239 18.48 6.31 21.63
N SER A 240 17.81 5.17 21.49
CA SER A 240 16.53 4.89 22.15
C SER A 240 16.68 4.61 23.64
N ALA A 241 17.83 4.11 24.09
CA ALA A 241 18.14 3.89 25.50
C ALA A 241 18.52 5.18 26.24
N LYS A 242 18.75 6.28 25.51
CA LYS A 242 19.21 7.56 26.05
C LYS A 242 18.13 8.65 26.08
N ILE A 243 16.94 8.33 25.55
CA ILE A 243 15.71 9.15 25.56
C ILE A 243 14.75 8.52 26.56
#